data_AF-A0A6J4HPD2-F1
#
_entry.id   AF-A0A6J4HPD2-F1
#
_cell.length_a   1.000
_cell.length_b   1.000
_cell.length_c   1.000
_cell.angle_alpha   90.00
_cell.angle_beta   90.00
_cell.angle_gamma   90.00
#
_symmetry.space_group_name_H-M   'P 1'
#
loop_
_entity.id
_entity.type
_entity.pdbx_description
1 polymer ?
#
loop_
_entity_poly.entity_id
_entity_poly.type
_entity_poly.pdbx_seq_one_letter_code
_entity_poly.pdbx_strand_id
1 'polypeptide(L)' 'MAGQHIDISAGDRAPDAWLWNEEGDEVRLAAFWHERPVALVFVRHFG' A
#
# COMPACT_ATOMS: atom_id res chain seq x y z
N MET A 1 18.49 -2.91 -2.46
CA MET A 1 17.94 -3.19 -3.80
C MET A 1 17.02 -2.02 -4.15
N ALA A 2 17.28 -1.29 -5.22
CA ALA A 2 16.38 -0.21 -5.62
C ALA A 2 15.03 -0.83 -6.04
N GLY A 3 13.94 -0.42 -5.40
CA GLY A 3 12.60 -0.82 -5.80
C GLY A 3 12.34 -0.35 -7.23
N GLN A 4 11.69 -1.20 -8.02
CA GLN A 4 11.29 -0.83 -9.38
C GLN A 4 10.25 0.31 -9.28
N HIS A 5 10.51 1.44 -9.93
CA HIS A 5 9.53 2.51 -10.03
C HIS A 5 8.41 2.02 -10.96
N ILE A 6 7.19 1.93 -10.44
CA ILE A 6 5.99 1.64 -11.21
C ILE A 6 5.23 2.95 -11.33
N ASP A 7 5.05 3.44 -12.55
CA ASP A 7 4.14 4.55 -12.82
C ASP A 7 2.70 4.01 -12.74
N ILE A 8 1.86 4.66 -11.95
CA ILE A 8 0.48 4.22 -11.69
C ILE A 8 -0.49 5.25 -12.24
N SER A 9 -1.47 4.81 -13.02
CA SER A 9 -2.52 5.64 -13.62
C SER A 9 -3.91 5.24 -13.12
N ALA A 10 -4.88 6.15 -13.27
CA ALA A 10 -6.27 5.86 -12.94
C ALA A 10 -6.83 4.75 -13.84
N GLY A 11 -7.47 3.74 -13.23
CA GLY A 11 -7.97 2.55 -13.91
C GLY A 11 -7.03 1.35 -13.83
N ASP A 12 -5.76 1.55 -13.45
CA ASP A 12 -4.84 0.45 -13.18
C ASP A 12 -5.26 -0.32 -11.92
N ARG A 13 -4.87 -1.60 -11.86
CA ARG A 13 -4.96 -2.36 -10.61
C ARG A 13 -4.04 -1.70 -9.59
N ALA A 14 -4.60 -1.38 -8.42
CA ALA A 14 -3.84 -0.82 -7.31
C ALA A 14 -2.66 -1.74 -6.92
N PRO A 15 -1.49 -1.17 -6.61
CA PRO A 15 -0.30 -1.93 -6.27
C PRO A 15 -0.51 -2.67 -4.95
N ASP A 16 0.22 -3.75 -4.76
CA ASP A 16 0.11 -4.58 -3.57
C ASP A 16 1.51 -4.83 -2.99
N ALA A 17 1.56 -4.96 -1.68
CA ALA A 17 2.80 -5.10 -0.92
C ALA A 17 2.51 -5.76 0.44
N TRP A 18 3.53 -6.41 1.00
CA TRP A 18 3.54 -6.79 2.40
C TRP A 18 4.02 -5.61 3.23
N LEU A 19 3.29 -5.29 4.31
CA LEU A 19 3.53 -4.17 5.21
C LEU A 19 3.54 -4.66 6.64
N TRP A 20 4.16 -3.88 7.53
CA TRP A 20 4.03 -4.06 8.96
C TRP A 20 3.01 -3.04 9.48
N ASN A 21 2.03 -3.49 10.26
CA ASN A 21 1.09 -2.59 10.94
C ASN A 21 1.71 -2.02 12.24
N GLU A 22 0.96 -1.18 12.95
CA GLU A 22 1.40 -0.57 14.22
C GLU A 22 1.54 -1.57 15.37
N GLU A 23 0.90 -2.74 15.26
CA GLU A 23 0.97 -3.85 16.22
C GLU A 23 2.19 -4.75 15.97
N GLY A 24 2.90 -4.54 14.84
CA GLY A 24 4.05 -5.33 14.43
C GLY A 24 3.70 -6.59 13.64
N ASP A 25 2.45 -6.74 13.21
CA ASP A 25 2.01 -7.85 12.36
C ASP A 25 2.25 -7.57 10.88
N GLU A 26 2.57 -8.63 10.13
CA GLU A 26 2.68 -8.57 8.68
C GLU A 26 1.28 -8.63 8.04
N VAL A 27 0.94 -7.62 7.24
CA VAL A 27 -0.34 -7.48 6.55
C VAL A 27 -0.15 -7.25 5.07
N ARG A 28 -1.11 -7.72 4.26
CA ARG A 28 -1.12 -7.50 2.81
C ARG A 28 -1.88 -6.22 2.48
N LEU A 29 -1.26 -5.28 1.78
CA LEU A 29 -1.85 -3.97 1.47
C LEU A 29 -3.17 -4.11 0.72
N ALA A 30 -3.28 -5.01 -0.27
CA ALA A 30 -4.54 -5.22 -1.01
C ALA A 30 -5.71 -5.75 -0.17
N ALA A 31 -5.46 -6.27 1.04
CA ALA A 31 -6.53 -6.70 1.93
C ALA A 31 -7.45 -5.53 2.34
N PHE A 32 -6.93 -4.30 2.42
CA PHE A 32 -7.69 -3.13 2.84
C PHE A 32 -8.80 -2.71 1.88
N TRP A 33 -8.73 -3.11 0.60
CA TRP A 33 -9.75 -2.82 -0.40
C TRP A 33 -10.37 -4.04 -1.07
N HIS A 34 -10.14 -5.23 -0.51
CA HIS A 34 -10.70 -6.45 -1.08
C HIS A 34 -12.23 -6.49 -0.99
N GLU A 35 -12.77 -6.08 0.16
CA GLU A 35 -14.21 -6.17 0.46
C GLU A 35 -14.96 -4.83 0.35
N ARG A 36 -14.24 -3.71 0.49
CA ARG A 36 -14.84 -2.37 0.50
C ARG A 36 -13.90 -1.34 -0.15
N PRO A 37 -14.42 -0.27 -0.77
CA PRO A 37 -13.59 0.82 -1.23
C PRO A 37 -12.81 1.47 -0.07
N VAL A 38 -11.59 1.92 -0.35
CA VAL A 38 -10.72 2.57 0.64
C VAL A 38 -10.02 3.78 0.03
N ALA A 39 -9.70 4.77 0.86
CA ALA A 39 -8.76 5.83 0.52
C ALA A 39 -7.43 5.57 1.24
N LEU A 40 -6.35 5.40 0.49
CA LEU A 40 -5.00 5.25 1.03
C LEU A 40 -4.27 6.59 0.95
N VAL A 41 -3.68 7.00 2.08
CA VAL A 41 -2.90 8.23 2.18
C VAL A 41 -1.51 7.87 2.67
N PHE A 42 -0.49 8.16 1.87
CA PHE A 42 0.90 7.98 2.26
C PHE A 42 1.41 9.27 2.92
N VAL A 43 1.69 9.20 4.21
CA VAL A 43 2.27 10.31 4.96
C VAL A 43 3.76 10.04 5.10
N ARG A 44 4.59 10.99 4.67
CA ARG A 44 6.03 10.93 4.92
C ARG A 44 6.30 11.47 6.32
N HIS A 45 6.80 10.62 7.20
CA HIS A 45 7.28 11.03 8.52
C HIS A 45 8.75 11.44 8.43
N PHE A 46 9.06 12.67 8.84
CA PHE A 46 10.43 13.15 9.01
C PHE A 46 10.72 13.13 10.51
N GLY A 47 11.31 12.02 10.97
CA GLY A 47 11.76 11.92 12.37
C GLY A 47 12.80 12.98 12.72
#